data_AF-A0A923TWK3-F1
#
_entry.id   AF-A0A923TWK3-F1
#
_cell.length_a   1.000
_cell.length_b   1.000
_cell.length_c   1.000
_cell.angle_alpha   90.00
_cell.angle_beta   90.00
_cell.angle_gamma   90.00
#
_symmetry.space_group_name_H-M   'P 1'
#
loop_
_entity.id
_entity.type
_entity.pdbx_description
1 polymer ?
#
loop_
_entity_poly.entity_id
_entity_poly.type
_entity_poly.pdbx_seq_one_letter_code
_entity_poly.pdbx_strand_id
1 'polypeptide(L)' 'MEDEAFEGTLVLEKLAEIGKFEDFFDAVDSDDFAKAKALMKLAKVDSETISIVLMKMASPAGEDD' A
#
# COMPACT_ATOMS: atom_id res chain seq x y z
N MET A 1 -21.84 8.76 -1.19
CA MET A 1 -21.29 7.48 -0.71
C MET A 1 -20.07 7.88 0.10
N GLU A 2 -20.10 7.70 1.42
CA GLU A 2 -19.16 8.32 2.39
C GLU A 2 -17.86 7.51 2.60
N ASP A 3 -17.40 6.73 1.61
CA ASP A 3 -16.32 5.74 1.80
C ASP A 3 -15.17 5.87 0.77
N GLU A 4 -14.76 7.10 0.46
CA GLU A 4 -13.52 7.37 -0.29
C GLU A 4 -12.39 7.86 0.63
N ALA A 5 -12.52 7.65 1.95
CA ALA A 5 -11.37 7.63 2.84
C ALA A 5 -10.54 6.38 2.49
N PHE A 6 -9.71 6.55 1.47
CA PHE A 6 -8.81 5.58 0.87
C PHE A 6 -8.32 4.53 1.89
N GLU A 7 -8.50 3.27 1.49
CA GLU A 7 -7.97 2.06 2.13
C GLU A 7 -6.47 2.12 2.46
N GLY A 8 -5.74 3.10 1.94
CA GLY A 8 -4.35 3.37 2.30
C GLY A 8 -4.13 3.56 3.79
N THR A 9 -5.05 4.20 4.50
CA THR A 9 -4.93 4.33 5.98
C THR A 9 -4.95 2.95 6.63
N LEU A 10 -5.90 2.08 6.23
CA LEU A 10 -6.02 0.71 6.73
C LEU A 10 -4.80 -0.18 6.38
N VAL A 11 -4.22 0.00 5.19
CA VAL A 11 -3.00 -0.73 4.78
C VAL A 11 -1.83 -0.33 5.68
N LEU A 12 -1.65 0.97 5.89
CA LEU A 12 -0.59 1.50 6.73
C LEU A 12 -0.76 1.10 8.21
N GLU A 13 -1.99 1.11 8.72
CA GLU A 13 -2.32 0.63 10.07
C GLU A 13 -1.94 -0.86 10.24
N LYS A 14 -2.39 -1.74 9.33
CA LYS A 14 -2.08 -3.17 9.38
C LYS A 14 -0.57 -3.45 9.28
N LEU A 15 0.16 -2.67 8.49
CA LEU A 15 1.62 -2.75 8.40
C LEU A 15 2.30 -2.25 9.68
N ALA A 16 1.79 -1.19 10.30
CA ALA A 16 2.28 -0.67 11.57
C ALA A 16 2.06 -1.67 12.71
N GLU A 17 0.92 -2.36 12.75
CA GLU A 17 0.63 -3.42 13.74
C GLU A 17 1.65 -4.56 13.74
N ILE A 18 2.26 -4.85 12.58
CA ILE A 18 3.29 -5.89 12.44
C ILE A 18 4.72 -5.34 12.38
N GLY A 19 4.92 -4.03 12.60
CA GLY A 19 6.22 -3.37 12.55
C GLY A 19 6.87 -3.37 11.16
N LYS A 20 6.05 -3.38 10.10
CA LYS A 20 6.48 -3.39 8.68
C LYS A 20 6.15 -2.11 7.93
N PHE A 21 5.79 -1.06 8.66
CA PHE A 21 5.52 0.26 8.11
C PHE A 21 6.77 0.84 7.42
N GLU A 22 7.93 0.88 8.10
CA GLU A 22 9.18 1.41 7.52
C GLU A 22 9.63 0.59 6.30
N ASP A 23 9.64 -0.75 6.43
CA ASP A 23 9.96 -1.68 5.33
C ASP A 23 9.11 -1.46 4.07
N PHE A 24 7.84 -1.07 4.26
CA PHE A 24 6.92 -0.79 3.17
C PHE A 24 7.23 0.56 2.51
N PHE A 25 7.53 1.60 3.28
CA PHE A 25 7.95 2.89 2.73
C PHE A 25 9.26 2.79 1.94
N ASP A 26 10.25 2.04 2.43
CA ASP A 26 11.46 1.71 1.68
C ASP A 26 11.13 1.03 0.34
N ALA A 27 10.16 0.13 0.33
CA ALA A 27 9.72 -0.55 -0.88
C ALA A 27 9.03 0.42 -1.87
N VAL A 28 8.25 1.39 -1.37
CA VAL A 28 7.63 2.44 -2.20
C VAL A 28 8.70 3.30 -2.84
N ASP A 29 9.64 3.82 -2.05
CA ASP A 29 10.68 4.76 -2.50
C ASP A 29 11.64 4.14 -3.53
N SER A 30 11.86 2.83 -3.42
CA SER A 30 12.71 2.06 -4.33
C SER A 30 11.96 1.39 -5.49
N ASP A 31 10.67 1.69 -5.71
CA ASP A 31 9.82 1.03 -6.71
C ASP A 31 9.83 -0.52 -6.60
N ASP A 32 10.00 -1.07 -5.40
CA ASP A 32 10.03 -2.51 -5.15
C ASP A 32 8.60 -3.06 -4.92
N PHE A 33 7.87 -3.18 -6.04
CA PHE A 33 6.52 -3.75 -6.07
C PHE A 33 6.45 -5.16 -5.46
N ALA A 34 7.51 -5.96 -5.61
CA ALA A 34 7.54 -7.31 -5.10
C ALA A 34 7.59 -7.31 -3.56
N LYS A 35 8.46 -6.48 -2.98
CA LYS A 35 8.56 -6.28 -1.54
C LYS A 35 7.29 -5.66 -0.96
N ALA A 36 6.76 -4.60 -1.58
CA ALA A 36 5.50 -3.98 -1.16
C ALA A 36 4.34 -4.99 -1.11
N LYS A 37 4.20 -5.82 -2.15
CA LYS A 37 3.20 -6.89 -2.22
C LYS A 37 3.38 -7.93 -1.11
N ALA A 38 4.61 -8.36 -0.83
CA ALA A 38 4.88 -9.34 0.20
C ALA A 38 4.53 -8.81 1.60
N LEU A 39 4.86 -7.55 1.88
CA LEU A 39 4.56 -6.89 3.15
C LEU A 39 3.06 -6.74 3.38
N MET A 40 2.31 -6.30 2.36
CA MET A 40 0.85 -6.18 2.46
C MET A 40 0.17 -7.55 2.66
N LYS A 41 0.66 -8.61 2.00
CA LYS A 41 0.18 -9.98 2.25
C LYS A 41 0.45 -10.44 3.68
N LEU A 42 1.64 -10.13 4.21
CA LEU A 42 2.02 -10.46 5.58
C LEU A 42 1.10 -9.75 6.59
N ALA A 43 0.72 -8.51 6.28
CA ALA A 43 -0.25 -7.71 7.03
C ALA A 43 -1.72 -8.13 6.82
N LYS A 44 -1.98 -9.23 6.10
CA LYS A 44 -3.34 -9.72 5.77
C LYS A 44 -4.22 -8.64 5.12
N VAL A 45 -3.63 -7.88 4.21
CA VAL A 45 -4.35 -7.00 3.30
C VAL A 45 -4.96 -7.84 2.18
N ASP A 46 -6.17 -7.51 1.75
CA ASP A 46 -6.85 -8.22 0.68
C ASP A 46 -6.16 -8.03 -0.69
N SER A 47 -6.36 -8.98 -1.59
CA SER A 47 -5.76 -8.98 -2.93
C SER A 47 -6.24 -7.83 -3.82
N GLU A 48 -7.48 -7.37 -3.65
CA GLU A 48 -8.04 -6.20 -4.34
C GLU A 48 -7.31 -4.93 -3.91
N THR A 49 -7.24 -4.67 -2.61
CA THR A 49 -6.50 -3.55 -2.03
C THR A 49 -5.03 -3.55 -2.45
N ILE A 50 -4.37 -4.70 -2.40
CA ILE A 50 -2.97 -4.85 -2.86
C ILE A 50 -2.83 -4.43 -4.32
N SER A 51 -3.78 -4.82 -5.18
CA SER A 51 -3.73 -4.48 -6.60
C SER A 51 -3.89 -2.97 -6.81
N ILE A 52 -4.77 -2.32 -6.05
CA ILE A 52 -4.95 -0.86 -6.07
C ILE A 52 -3.67 -0.14 -5.63
N VAL A 53 -3.04 -0.57 -4.52
CA VAL A 53 -1.81 0.05 -4.01
C VAL A 53 -0.66 -0.11 -5.02
N LEU A 54 -0.49 -1.30 -5.60
CA LEU A 54 0.55 -1.54 -6.62
C LEU A 54 0.29 -0.74 -7.89
N MET A 55 -0.97 -0.58 -8.30
CA MET A 55 -1.33 0.29 -9.43
C MET A 55 -0.98 1.75 -9.15
N LYS A 56 -1.25 2.25 -7.93
CA LYS A 56 -0.89 3.61 -7.52
C LYS A 56 0.63 3.82 -7.44
N MET A 57 1.38 2.83 -6.96
CA MET A 57 2.85 2.86 -7.00
C MET A 57 3.37 2.95 -8.44
N ALA A 58 2.73 2.25 -9.39
CA ALA A 58 3.19 2.21 -10.78
C ALA A 58 2.82 3.46 -11.59
N SER A 59 1.84 4.25 -11.12
CA SER A 59 1.49 5.56 -11.67
C SER A 59 2.06 6.66 -10.77
N PRO A 60 3.31 7.12 -10.99
CA PRO A 60 3.85 8.30 -10.32
C PRO A 60 3.14 9.61 -10.75
N ALA A 61 2.12 9.52 -11.60
CA ALA A 61 1.31 10.65 -12.00
C ALA A 61 0.38 11.04 -10.84
N GLY A 62 0.84 12.00 -10.05
CA GLY A 62 -0.06 12.87 -9.30
C GLY A 62 -0.99 13.59 -10.28
N GLU A 63 -2.11 12.97 -10.58
CA GLU A 63 -3.31 13.64 -11.08
C GLU A 63 -4.34 13.59 -9.95
N ASP A 64 -4.15 14.47 -8.97
CA ASP A 64 -5.26 15.18 -8.36
C ASP A 64 -5.89 16.03 -9.47
N ASP A 65 -7.09 15.66 -9.94
CA ASP A 65 -8.04 16.58 -10.58
C ASP A 65 -9.34 16.59 -9.75
#